data_AF-A0A9P7GMU3-F1
#
_entry.id   AF-A0A9P7GMU3-F1
#
_cell.length_a   1.000
_cell.length_b   1.000
_cell.length_c   1.000
_cell.angle_alpha   90.00
_cell.angle_beta   90.00
_cell.angle_gamma   90.00
#
_symmetry.space_group_name_H-M   'P 1'
#
loop_
_entity.id
_entity.type
_entity.pdbx_description
1 polymer ?
#
loop_
_entity_poly.entity_id
_entity_poly.type
_entity_poly.pdbx_seq_one_letter_code
_entity_poly.pdbx_strand_id
1 'polypeptide(L)'
;MLDPNIVFYGFTPVPRDPDILFEGHPTASGDHPKQDEFNVSDFPLPDSPVVQEKELNEQTFNHSHRVYIYGVALVTTHFPEWNYDLETYYLACLLHDIGTAERYLATTKLSFEFKGAIVARDLILKVGGVEDQADSVCDAIVRHQDIFVKGYVSN
;
A
#
# COMPACT_ATOMS: atom_id res chain seq x y z
N MET A 1 22.40 5.75 -14.66
CA MET A 1 21.25 4.83 -14.58
C MET A 1 20.35 5.35 -13.50
N LEU A 2 19.02 5.32 -13.70
CA LEU A 2 18.09 5.49 -12.59
C LEU A 2 18.31 4.32 -11.63
N ASP A 3 18.24 4.59 -10.33
CA ASP A 3 18.30 3.55 -9.31
C ASP A 3 17.14 2.56 -9.55
N PRO A 4 17.41 1.26 -9.82
CA PRO A 4 16.36 0.28 -10.07
C PRO A 4 15.37 0.15 -8.91
N ASN A 5 15.79 0.50 -7.69
CA ASN A 5 14.94 0.46 -6.50
C ASN A 5 13.84 1.52 -6.54
N ILE A 6 14.02 2.63 -7.27
CA ILE A 6 12.99 3.67 -7.41
C ILE A 6 11.72 3.09 -8.01
N VAL A 7 11.84 2.38 -9.14
CA VAL A 7 10.66 1.79 -9.79
C VAL A 7 10.20 0.55 -9.03
N PHE A 8 11.14 -0.31 -8.62
CA PHE A 8 10.81 -1.57 -7.97
C PHE A 8 10.02 -1.37 -6.66
N TYR A 9 10.37 -0.38 -5.82
CA TYR A 9 9.67 -0.10 -4.57
C TYR A 9 8.59 1.00 -4.68
N GLY A 10 8.15 1.36 -5.89
CA GLY A 10 7.01 2.24 -6.09
C GLY A 10 7.29 3.74 -5.88
N PHE A 11 8.55 4.18 -5.83
CA PHE A 11 8.91 5.60 -5.72
C PHE A 11 8.68 6.39 -7.03
N THR A 12 7.83 5.91 -7.94
CA THR A 12 7.46 6.65 -9.15
C THR A 12 6.35 7.64 -8.79
N PRO A 13 6.52 8.95 -9.04
CA PRO A 13 5.52 9.93 -8.66
C PRO A 13 4.27 9.84 -9.55
N VAL A 14 3.10 9.68 -8.92
CA VAL A 14 1.78 9.72 -9.56
C VAL A 14 0.90 10.81 -8.95
N PRO A 15 -0.02 11.43 -9.73
CA PRO A 15 -0.99 12.36 -9.18
C PRO A 15 -1.76 11.73 -8.02
N ARG A 16 -1.80 12.44 -6.89
CA ARG A 16 -2.55 11.98 -5.71
C ARG A 16 -4.06 12.12 -5.88
N ASP A 17 -4.47 13.19 -6.53
CA ASP A 17 -5.88 13.54 -6.73
C ASP A 17 -6.50 12.57 -7.75
N PRO A 18 -7.49 11.73 -7.38
CA PRO A 18 -8.10 10.78 -8.29
C PRO A 18 -8.74 11.44 -9.51
N ASP A 19 -9.29 12.64 -9.38
CA ASP A 19 -9.90 13.35 -10.50
C ASP A 19 -8.85 13.74 -11.55
N ILE A 20 -7.62 14.02 -11.11
CA ILE A 20 -6.47 14.30 -11.98
C ILE A 20 -5.89 12.98 -12.52
N LEU A 21 -5.73 11.98 -11.66
CA LEU A 21 -5.12 10.69 -12.02
C LEU A 21 -5.93 9.98 -13.11
N PHE A 22 -7.26 10.06 -13.03
CA PHE A 22 -8.16 9.39 -13.96
C PHE A 22 -8.73 10.31 -15.07
N GLU A 23 -8.28 11.57 -15.16
CA GLU A 23 -8.77 12.51 -16.17
C GLU A 23 -8.53 11.97 -17.59
N GLY A 24 -9.61 11.67 -18.32
CA GLY A 24 -9.53 11.11 -19.68
C GLY A 24 -8.96 9.69 -19.75
N HIS A 25 -8.89 8.97 -18.62
CA HIS A 25 -8.30 7.64 -18.56
C HIS A 25 -9.09 6.63 -19.42
N PRO A 26 -8.43 5.88 -20.31
CA PRO A 26 -9.09 5.11 -21.38
C PRO A 26 -10.01 4.01 -20.87
N THR A 27 -9.74 3.47 -19.67
CA THR A 27 -10.50 2.36 -19.08
C THR A 27 -11.29 2.74 -17.83
N ALA A 28 -11.11 3.97 -17.31
CA ALA A 28 -11.76 4.41 -16.07
C ALA A 28 -12.82 5.51 -16.30
N SER A 29 -13.09 5.84 -17.57
CA SER A 29 -14.06 6.87 -17.96
C SER A 29 -15.42 6.27 -18.36
N GLY A 30 -16.48 7.08 -18.30
CA GLY A 30 -17.84 6.74 -18.75
C GLY A 30 -18.73 6.10 -17.68
N ASP A 31 -19.98 5.78 -18.05
CA ASP A 31 -20.99 5.23 -17.11
C ASP A 31 -20.64 3.82 -16.60
N HIS A 32 -19.79 3.11 -17.36
CA HIS A 32 -19.35 1.75 -17.07
C HIS A 32 -17.83 1.63 -17.29
N PRO A 33 -17.00 2.05 -16.31
CA PRO A 33 -15.58 1.79 -16.32
C PRO A 33 -15.29 0.30 -16.56
N LYS A 34 -14.15 -0.01 -17.20
CA LYS A 34 -13.72 -1.39 -17.46
C LYS A 34 -13.66 -2.18 -16.15
N GLN A 35 -14.16 -3.41 -16.19
CA GLN A 35 -14.08 -4.37 -15.09
C GLN A 35 -13.53 -5.67 -15.67
N ASP A 36 -12.43 -6.14 -15.11
CA ASP A 36 -11.86 -7.44 -15.45
C ASP A 36 -12.35 -8.51 -14.47
N GLU A 37 -12.49 -9.75 -14.95
CA GLU A 37 -12.78 -10.89 -14.08
C GLU A 37 -11.48 -11.41 -13.46
N PHE A 38 -11.47 -11.60 -12.14
CA PHE A 38 -10.34 -12.13 -11.40
C PHE A 38 -10.70 -13.39 -10.62
N ASN A 39 -9.72 -14.27 -10.47
CA ASN A 39 -9.74 -15.45 -9.62
C ASN A 39 -8.85 -15.22 -8.39
N VAL A 40 -9.03 -16.02 -7.34
CA VAL A 40 -8.21 -15.95 -6.13
C VAL A 40 -6.71 -16.11 -6.43
N SER A 41 -6.36 -16.90 -7.45
CA SER A 41 -4.97 -17.10 -7.88
C SER A 41 -4.28 -15.86 -8.42
N ASP A 42 -5.05 -14.82 -8.79
CA ASP A 42 -4.51 -13.57 -9.35
C ASP A 42 -3.97 -12.63 -8.25
N PHE A 43 -4.20 -12.98 -6.98
CA PHE A 43 -3.78 -12.21 -5.80
C PHE A 43 -2.86 -13.05 -4.90
N PRO A 44 -1.65 -13.42 -5.37
CA PRO A 44 -0.74 -14.22 -4.56
C PRO A 44 -0.38 -13.48 -3.28
N LEU A 45 -0.48 -14.15 -2.13
CA LEU A 45 -0.07 -13.58 -0.85
C LEU A 45 1.43 -13.84 -0.65
N PRO A 46 2.24 -12.81 -0.36
CA PRO A 46 3.63 -13.00 0.05
C PRO A 46 3.72 -13.83 1.34
N ASP A 47 4.84 -14.52 1.53
CA ASP A 47 5.08 -15.43 2.67
C ASP A 47 6.23 -14.96 3.58
N SER A 48 6.66 -13.70 3.46
CA SER A 48 7.79 -13.20 4.23
C SER A 48 7.51 -13.13 5.74
N PRO A 49 8.55 -13.11 6.59
CA PRO A 49 8.38 -13.18 8.04
C PRO A 49 7.48 -12.07 8.63
N VAL A 50 7.46 -10.89 8.01
CA VAL A 50 6.61 -9.76 8.44
C VAL A 50 5.12 -10.05 8.22
N VAL A 51 4.78 -10.86 7.22
CA VAL A 51 3.39 -11.25 6.91
C VAL A 51 2.72 -12.00 8.05
N GLN A 52 3.52 -12.62 8.93
CA GLN A 52 3.03 -13.38 10.07
C GLN A 52 2.69 -12.51 11.30
N GLU A 53 2.61 -11.17 11.15
CA GLU A 53 2.27 -10.25 12.23
C GLU A 53 0.83 -10.48 12.75
N LYS A 54 0.68 -10.63 14.07
CA LYS A 54 -0.58 -11.08 14.71
C LYS A 54 -1.26 -10.04 15.60
N GLU A 55 -0.77 -8.81 15.57
CA GLU A 55 -1.26 -7.73 16.44
C GLU A 55 -2.60 -7.16 15.98
N LEU A 56 -2.99 -7.38 14.73
CA LEU A 56 -4.27 -6.96 14.19
C LEU A 56 -5.39 -7.88 14.64
N ASN A 57 -6.54 -7.29 15.03
CA ASN A 57 -7.77 -8.05 15.17
C ASN A 57 -8.26 -8.56 13.81
N GLU A 58 -9.11 -9.58 13.82
CA GLU A 58 -9.61 -10.25 12.61
C GLU A 58 -10.26 -9.28 11.61
N GLN A 59 -11.01 -8.27 12.08
CA GLN A 59 -11.72 -7.35 11.20
C GLN A 59 -10.75 -6.43 10.44
N THR A 60 -9.72 -5.95 11.14
CA THR A 60 -8.67 -5.09 10.56
C THR A 60 -7.78 -5.89 9.62
N PHE A 61 -7.43 -7.12 10.01
CA PHE A 61 -6.69 -8.05 9.16
C PHE A 61 -7.44 -8.36 7.84
N ASN A 62 -8.73 -8.71 7.93
CA ASN A 62 -9.57 -8.95 6.77
C ASN A 62 -9.78 -7.69 5.92
N HIS A 63 -9.81 -6.50 6.55
CA HIS A 63 -9.84 -5.22 5.84
C HIS A 63 -8.57 -5.01 5.03
N SER A 64 -7.40 -5.18 5.63
CA SER A 64 -6.11 -5.08 4.95
C SER A 64 -6.00 -6.02 3.74
N HIS A 65 -6.53 -7.25 3.85
CA HIS A 65 -6.59 -8.18 2.70
C HIS A 65 -7.52 -7.72 1.59
N ARG A 66 -8.68 -7.13 1.92
CA ARG A 66 -9.56 -6.55 0.89
C ARG A 66 -8.89 -5.37 0.19
N VAL A 67 -8.19 -4.50 0.92
CA VAL A 67 -7.43 -3.38 0.35
C VAL A 67 -6.40 -3.89 -0.65
N TYR A 68 -5.63 -4.92 -0.29
CA TYR A 68 -4.68 -5.57 -1.19
C TYR A 68 -5.35 -6.06 -2.48
N ILE A 69 -6.44 -6.82 -2.37
CA ILE A 69 -7.18 -7.36 -3.53
C ILE A 69 -7.69 -6.23 -4.42
N TYR A 70 -8.31 -5.20 -3.82
CA TYR A 70 -8.87 -4.07 -4.58
C TYR A 70 -7.81 -3.29 -5.34
N GLY A 71 -6.67 -3.00 -4.71
CA GLY A 71 -5.61 -2.25 -5.38
C GLY A 71 -4.93 -3.04 -6.49
N VAL A 72 -4.63 -4.32 -6.27
CA VAL A 72 -4.06 -5.18 -7.33
C VAL A 72 -5.02 -5.29 -8.52
N ALA A 73 -6.32 -5.48 -8.29
CA ALA A 73 -7.31 -5.53 -9.35
C ALA A 73 -7.43 -4.20 -10.11
N LEU A 74 -7.43 -3.08 -9.38
CA LEU A 74 -7.52 -1.73 -9.95
C LEU A 74 -6.30 -1.41 -10.81
N VAL A 75 -5.09 -1.64 -10.30
CA VAL A 75 -3.85 -1.38 -11.05
C VAL A 75 -3.75 -2.32 -12.25
N THR A 76 -4.07 -3.60 -12.11
CA THR A 76 -4.05 -4.55 -13.24
C THR A 76 -5.01 -4.12 -14.36
N THR A 77 -6.20 -3.61 -14.00
CA THR A 77 -7.22 -3.20 -14.98
C THR A 77 -6.91 -1.86 -15.63
N HIS A 78 -6.47 -0.89 -14.82
CA HIS A 78 -6.40 0.52 -15.22
C HIS A 78 -4.97 1.01 -15.46
N PHE A 79 -3.98 0.50 -14.76
CA PHE A 79 -2.58 0.93 -14.87
C PHE A 79 -1.64 -0.26 -15.17
N PRO A 80 -1.88 -1.05 -16.23
CA PRO A 80 -1.09 -2.25 -16.53
C PRO A 80 0.41 -1.96 -16.81
N GLU A 81 0.77 -0.70 -17.05
CA GLU A 81 2.13 -0.24 -17.23
C GLU A 81 2.86 0.09 -15.91
N TRP A 82 2.14 0.18 -14.79
CA TRP A 82 2.77 0.42 -13.49
C TRP A 82 3.54 -0.82 -13.05
N ASN A 83 4.76 -0.58 -12.58
CA ASN A 83 5.64 -1.61 -12.05
C ASN A 83 5.92 -1.27 -10.60
N TYR A 84 5.70 -2.22 -9.72
CA TYR A 84 6.03 -2.17 -8.31
C TYR A 84 6.15 -3.61 -7.78
N ASP A 85 6.85 -3.76 -6.68
CA ASP A 85 6.97 -5.02 -5.97
C ASP A 85 5.69 -5.34 -5.20
N LEU A 86 5.10 -6.49 -5.51
CA LEU A 86 3.82 -6.90 -4.95
C LEU A 86 3.92 -7.20 -3.45
N GLU A 87 5.07 -7.66 -2.97
CA GLU A 87 5.31 -7.84 -1.55
C GLU A 87 5.32 -6.51 -0.81
N THR A 88 5.99 -5.49 -1.35
CA THR A 88 6.00 -4.13 -0.81
C THR A 88 4.59 -3.56 -0.71
N TYR A 89 3.79 -3.70 -1.78
CA TYR A 89 2.39 -3.26 -1.77
C TYR A 89 1.54 -4.03 -0.73
N TYR A 90 1.72 -5.34 -0.64
CA TYR A 90 1.03 -6.16 0.35
C TYR A 90 1.40 -5.78 1.78
N LEU A 91 2.68 -5.52 2.07
CA LEU A 91 3.12 -5.08 3.39
C LEU A 91 2.52 -3.72 3.77
N ALA A 92 2.45 -2.78 2.82
CA ALA A 92 1.77 -1.51 3.04
C ALA A 92 0.28 -1.72 3.37
N CYS A 93 -0.42 -2.57 2.60
CA CYS A 93 -1.81 -2.93 2.87
C CYS A 93 -1.99 -3.61 4.23
N LEU A 94 -1.16 -4.60 4.54
CA LEU A 94 -1.23 -5.35 5.79
C LEU A 94 -1.05 -4.43 7.00
N LEU A 95 -0.07 -3.52 6.92
CA LEU A 95 0.39 -2.74 8.06
C LEU A 95 -0.20 -1.33 8.17
N HIS A 96 -0.98 -0.83 7.20
CA HIS A 96 -1.46 0.57 7.24
C HIS A 96 -2.24 0.93 8.52
N ASP A 97 -3.00 -0.03 9.04
CA ASP A 97 -3.77 0.13 10.28
C ASP A 97 -3.07 -0.45 11.51
N ILE A 98 -1.78 -0.84 11.45
CA ILE A 98 -1.07 -1.42 12.60
C ILE A 98 -1.03 -0.47 13.80
N GLY A 99 -1.07 0.84 13.57
CA GLY A 99 -1.17 1.84 14.63
C GLY A 99 -2.44 1.74 15.47
N THR A 100 -3.48 1.06 14.98
CA THR A 100 -4.76 0.84 15.69
C THR A 100 -4.74 -0.37 16.62
N ALA A 101 -3.74 -1.26 16.50
CA ALA A 101 -3.65 -2.45 17.34
C ALA A 101 -3.47 -2.08 18.82
N GLU A 102 -4.08 -2.86 19.72
CA GLU A 102 -4.05 -2.61 21.18
C GLU A 102 -2.63 -2.43 21.72
N ARG A 103 -1.70 -3.25 21.21
CA ARG A 103 -0.27 -3.18 21.55
C ARG A 103 0.38 -1.83 21.27
N TYR A 104 -0.09 -1.08 20.27
CA TYR A 104 0.55 0.16 19.81
C TYR A 104 -0.27 1.41 20.09
N LEU A 105 -1.60 1.34 20.02
CA LEU A 105 -2.51 2.50 20.07
C LEU A 105 -2.30 3.38 21.31
N ALA A 106 -2.18 2.77 22.49
CA ALA A 106 -2.02 3.50 23.76
C ALA A 106 -0.55 3.84 24.11
N THR A 107 0.42 3.48 23.25
CA THR A 107 1.86 3.62 23.57
C THR A 107 2.43 4.98 23.18
N THR A 108 1.67 5.82 22.49
CA THR A 108 2.12 7.11 21.97
C THR A 108 1.01 8.15 21.98
N LYS A 109 1.39 9.41 21.77
CA LYS A 109 0.46 10.54 21.54
C LYS A 109 0.46 11.02 20.08
N LEU A 110 1.20 10.33 19.20
CA LEU A 110 1.16 10.58 17.76
C LEU A 110 -0.15 10.02 17.17
N SER A 111 -0.60 10.57 16.04
CA SER A 111 -1.66 9.98 15.24
C SER A 111 -1.30 8.55 14.83
N PHE A 112 -2.31 7.70 14.64
CA PHE A 112 -2.10 6.27 14.46
C PHE A 112 -1.36 5.94 13.16
N GLU A 113 -1.53 6.76 12.12
CA GLU A 113 -0.86 6.67 10.83
C GLU A 113 0.65 6.85 10.99
N PHE A 114 1.06 7.87 11.74
CA PHE A 114 2.47 8.12 12.02
C PHE A 114 3.08 7.04 12.91
N LYS A 115 2.36 6.60 13.94
CA LYS A 115 2.82 5.50 14.78
C LYS A 115 2.92 4.19 14.00
N GLY A 116 1.92 3.92 13.18
CA GLY A 116 1.82 2.73 12.34
C GLY A 116 2.97 2.67 11.35
N ALA A 117 3.28 3.78 10.67
CA ALA A 117 4.39 3.87 9.74
C ALA A 117 5.75 3.59 10.41
N ILE A 118 6.01 4.18 11.58
CA ILE A 118 7.24 3.91 12.35
C ILE A 118 7.33 2.42 12.72
N VAL A 119 6.24 1.84 13.22
CA VAL A 119 6.18 0.42 13.58
C VAL A 119 6.41 -0.47 12.36
N ALA A 120 5.77 -0.18 11.24
CA ALA A 120 5.90 -0.96 10.01
C ALA A 120 7.33 -0.94 9.49
N ARG A 121 7.96 0.24 9.43
CA ARG A 121 9.37 0.40 9.04
C ARG A 121 10.29 -0.44 9.93
N ASP A 122 10.11 -0.34 11.24
CA ASP A 122 10.93 -1.06 12.22
C ASP A 122 10.76 -2.59 12.11
N LEU A 123 9.54 -3.07 11.85
CA LEU A 123 9.26 -4.51 11.68
C LEU A 123 10.01 -5.07 10.46
N ILE A 124 9.98 -4.37 9.33
CA ILE A 124 10.66 -4.78 8.09
C ILE A 124 12.17 -4.81 8.30
N LEU A 125 12.74 -3.74 8.86
CA LEU A 125 14.19 -3.67 9.10
C LEU A 125 14.67 -4.70 10.11
N LYS A 126 13.88 -5.00 11.14
CA LYS A 126 14.24 -5.96 12.20
C LYS A 126 14.40 -7.39 11.69
N VAL A 127 13.68 -7.76 10.63
CA VAL A 127 13.82 -9.08 9.99
C VAL A 127 14.87 -9.10 8.87
N GLY A 128 15.62 -8.01 8.69
CA GLY A 128 16.62 -7.87 7.63
C GLY A 128 16.05 -7.49 6.27
N GLY A 129 14.85 -6.91 6.23
CA GLY A 129 14.26 -6.37 5.00
C GLY A 129 15.06 -5.20 4.43
N VAL A 130 14.82 -4.90 3.16
CA VAL A 130 15.53 -3.84 2.43
C VAL A 130 15.07 -2.46 2.91
N GLU A 131 16.01 -1.52 3.06
CA GLU A 131 15.70 -0.18 3.57
C GLU A 131 14.73 0.59 2.66
N ASP A 132 14.93 0.55 1.34
CA ASP A 132 14.03 1.19 0.36
C ASP A 132 12.61 0.60 0.43
N GLN A 133 12.46 -0.70 0.70
CA GLN A 133 11.14 -1.32 0.93
C GLN A 133 10.50 -0.77 2.21
N ALA A 134 11.28 -0.71 3.29
CA ALA A 134 10.80 -0.22 4.58
C ALA A 134 10.39 1.26 4.49
N ASP A 135 11.14 2.06 3.73
CA ASP A 135 10.87 3.47 3.49
C ASP A 135 9.63 3.67 2.61
N SER A 136 9.46 2.85 1.56
CA SER A 136 8.26 2.86 0.71
C SER A 136 6.99 2.54 1.52
N VAL A 137 7.02 1.45 2.30
CA VAL A 137 5.92 1.07 3.19
C VAL A 137 5.64 2.17 4.21
N CYS A 138 6.68 2.75 4.81
CA CYS A 138 6.54 3.86 5.76
C CYS A 138 5.84 5.07 5.13
N ASP A 139 6.31 5.55 3.96
CA ASP A 139 5.75 6.72 3.27
C ASP A 139 4.29 6.51 2.89
N ALA A 140 3.96 5.33 2.33
CA ALA A 140 2.59 4.96 1.98
C ALA A 140 1.67 5.01 3.21
N ILE A 141 2.10 4.44 4.34
CA ILE A 141 1.30 4.40 5.58
C ILE A 141 1.17 5.79 6.21
N VAL A 142 2.22 6.61 6.23
CA VAL A 142 2.11 7.98 6.78
C VAL A 142 1.01 8.77 6.09
N ARG A 143 0.82 8.56 4.79
CA ARG A 143 0.00 9.40 3.92
C ARG A 143 -1.34 8.79 3.52
N HIS A 144 -1.70 7.61 4.04
CA HIS A 144 -2.89 6.88 3.62
C HIS A 144 -4.21 7.59 3.96
N GLN A 145 -4.18 8.59 4.85
CA GLN A 145 -5.34 9.44 5.17
C GLN A 145 -5.23 10.90 4.70
N ASP A 146 -4.20 11.31 3.94
CA ASP A 146 -4.11 12.69 3.42
C ASP A 146 -5.08 12.94 2.22
N ILE A 147 -6.35 12.57 2.32
CA ILE A 147 -7.29 12.46 1.18
C ILE A 147 -7.78 13.80 0.59
N PHE A 148 -7.33 14.94 1.12
CA PHE A 148 -7.74 16.28 0.65
C PHE A 148 -6.56 17.19 0.29
N VAL A 149 -5.41 16.61 -0.09
CA VAL A 149 -4.20 17.37 -0.49
C VAL A 149 -3.87 17.14 -1.97
N LYS A 150 -3.34 18.18 -2.62
CA LYS A 150 -2.86 18.13 -4.01
C LYS A 150 -1.38 17.70 -4.06
N GLY A 151 -0.92 17.28 -5.24
CA GLY A 151 0.49 16.95 -5.49
C GLY A 151 0.68 15.49 -5.93
N TYR A 152 1.84 14.95 -5.61
CA TYR A 152 2.25 13.61 -6.03
C TYR A 152 2.51 12.69 -4.84
N VAL A 153 2.34 11.40 -5.08
CA VAL A 153 2.64 10.28 -4.17
C VAL A 153 3.38 9.19 -4.94
N SER A 154 4.01 8.27 -4.22
CA SER A 154 4.51 7.00 -4.75
C SER A 154 3.36 6.15 -5.31
N ASN A 155 3.62 5.37 -6.36
CA ASN A 155 2.63 4.58 -7.10
C ASN A 155 2.38 3.19 -6.52
#